data_AF-A0A0V0XLG4-F1
#
_entry.id   AF-A0A0V0XLG4-F1
#
_cell.length_a   1.000
_cell.length_b   1.000
_cell.length_c   1.000
_cell.angle_alpha   90.00
_cell.angle_beta   90.00
_cell.angle_gamma   90.00
#
_symmetry.space_group_name_H-M   'P 1'
#
loop_
_entity.id
_entity.type
_entity.pdbx_description
1 polymer ?
#
loop_
_entity_poly.entity_id
_entity_poly.type
_entity_poly.pdbx_seq_one_letter_code
_entity_poly.pdbx_strand_id
1 'polypeptide(L)'
;MDSEVKKKLVETSKHLIPGIPDSPRVYGGQIIGQALTAAQLTTSDNFHPHSLHCYFLSGADKNLPLVYHVDKIRDGRSFCNRFVKAVQNGVAVFTSEISFHKEEAESINHQTQMPDVPSPDELDSVETLFCKQLENCTDEKIRKQTILRMQHLPVAFDMRPVNAQQFLRLKATEPKYFCWIKVKDLLANSRALVHGRLWSRDKKLVLSTAQEVLIRAAIS
;
A
#
# COMPACT_ATOMS: atom_id res chain seq x y z
N MET A 1 30.52 1.48 31.22
CA MET A 1 29.59 2.40 30.51
C MET A 1 28.98 1.56 29.39
N ASP A 2 28.12 0.63 29.78
CA ASP A 2 27.48 -0.31 28.86
C ASP A 2 26.45 0.45 28.04
N SER A 3 26.75 0.72 26.78
CA SER A 3 25.73 1.13 25.82
C SER A 3 24.83 -0.09 25.61
N GLU A 4 23.69 -0.12 26.31
CA GLU A 4 22.57 -1.00 25.97
C GLU A 4 22.40 -0.96 24.45
N VAL A 5 22.74 -2.07 23.79
CA VAL A 5 22.45 -2.28 22.39
C VAL A 5 20.95 -2.15 22.28
N LYS A 6 20.47 -0.99 21.80
CA LYS A 6 19.05 -0.74 21.51
C LYS A 6 18.55 -1.96 20.74
N LYS A 7 17.73 -2.80 21.37
CA LYS A 7 17.20 -4.02 20.75
C LYS A 7 16.53 -3.64 19.43
N LYS A 8 17.16 -3.98 18.30
CA LYS A 8 16.55 -3.83 16.98
C LYS A 8 15.43 -4.84 16.90
N LEU A 9 14.20 -4.37 16.65
CA LEU A 9 13.13 -5.30 16.31
C LEU A 9 13.46 -5.90 14.94
N VAL A 10 13.28 -7.21 14.84
CA VAL A 10 13.49 -7.99 13.62
C VAL A 10 12.16 -8.67 13.28
N GLU A 11 11.52 -8.21 12.22
CA GLU A 11 10.32 -8.84 11.66
C GLU A 11 10.68 -9.61 10.39
N THR A 12 10.13 -10.81 10.19
CA THR A 12 10.47 -11.65 9.03
C THR A 12 9.22 -12.03 8.26
N SER A 13 9.16 -11.61 7.00
CA SER A 13 8.10 -11.99 6.07
C SER A 13 8.55 -13.17 5.21
N LYS A 14 7.71 -14.20 5.13
CA LYS A 14 7.92 -15.41 4.28
C LYS A 14 6.88 -15.57 3.17
N HIS A 15 5.79 -14.80 3.22
CA HIS A 15 4.70 -14.87 2.25
C HIS A 15 4.72 -13.62 1.39
N LEU A 16 5.54 -13.63 0.35
CA LEU A 16 5.76 -12.47 -0.52
C LEU A 16 5.02 -12.65 -1.85
N ILE A 17 4.31 -11.61 -2.28
CA ILE A 17 3.53 -11.62 -3.52
C ILE A 17 4.28 -10.90 -4.64
N PRO A 18 4.21 -11.38 -5.89
CA PRO A 18 4.85 -10.71 -7.01
C PRO A 18 4.10 -9.42 -7.39
N GLY A 19 4.84 -8.39 -7.83
CA GLY A 19 4.23 -7.11 -8.23
C GLY A 19 3.51 -7.11 -9.57
N ILE A 20 3.85 -8.05 -10.45
CA ILE A 20 3.18 -8.35 -11.73
C ILE A 20 3.22 -9.86 -11.95
N PRO A 21 2.37 -10.42 -12.83
CA PRO A 21 2.38 -11.84 -13.17
C PRO A 21 3.80 -12.34 -13.48
N ASP A 22 4.15 -13.51 -12.94
CA ASP A 22 5.45 -14.19 -13.14
C ASP A 22 6.71 -13.42 -12.74
N SER A 23 6.58 -12.22 -12.16
CA SER A 23 7.73 -11.49 -11.66
C SER A 23 8.41 -12.27 -10.52
N PRO A 24 9.74 -12.34 -10.50
CA PRO A 24 10.48 -12.80 -9.33
C PRO A 24 10.50 -11.74 -8.22
N ARG A 25 10.07 -10.50 -8.53
CA ARG A 25 10.17 -9.36 -7.63
C ARG A 25 8.92 -9.18 -6.78
N VAL A 26 9.15 -8.96 -5.49
CA VAL A 26 8.09 -8.64 -4.52
C VAL A 26 7.38 -7.34 -4.92
N TYR A 27 6.08 -7.30 -4.72
CA TYR A 27 5.28 -6.10 -4.87
C TYR A 27 5.71 -5.01 -3.88
N GLY A 28 6.00 -3.81 -4.40
CA GLY A 28 6.55 -2.72 -3.60
C GLY A 28 5.63 -2.24 -2.46
N GLY A 29 4.31 -2.24 -2.66
CA GLY A 29 3.37 -1.88 -1.61
C GLY A 29 3.47 -2.82 -0.40
N GLN A 30 3.57 -4.13 -0.65
CA GLN A 30 3.76 -5.12 0.41
C GLN A 30 4.98 -4.79 1.27
N ILE A 31 6.10 -4.43 0.65
CA ILE A 31 7.33 -4.04 1.37
C ILE A 31 7.07 -2.79 2.22
N ILE A 32 6.44 -1.76 1.63
CA ILE A 32 6.23 -0.45 2.27
C ILE A 32 5.53 -0.59 3.60
N GLY A 33 4.47 -1.36 3.72
CA GLY A 33 3.81 -1.42 5.02
C GLY A 33 3.93 -2.69 5.81
N GLN A 34 4.61 -3.72 5.31
CA GLN A 34 5.36 -4.58 6.22
C GLN A 34 6.40 -3.76 6.99
N ALA A 35 7.09 -2.83 6.34
CA ALA A 35 7.97 -1.88 7.02
C ALA A 35 7.21 -0.95 7.98
N LEU A 36 6.06 -0.39 7.56
CA LEU A 36 5.22 0.42 8.45
C LEU A 36 4.78 -0.36 9.70
N THR A 37 4.36 -1.60 9.54
CA THR A 37 3.89 -2.42 10.65
C THR A 37 5.03 -2.79 11.59
N ALA A 38 6.18 -3.19 11.05
CA ALA A 38 7.38 -3.43 11.85
C ALA A 38 7.74 -2.17 12.66
N ALA A 39 7.66 -0.97 12.06
CA ALA A 39 7.86 0.28 12.78
C ALA A 39 6.79 0.51 13.86
N GLN A 40 5.50 0.37 13.56
CA GLN A 40 4.40 0.56 14.50
C GLN A 40 4.51 -0.36 15.73
N LEU A 41 4.92 -1.62 15.55
CA LEU A 41 5.15 -2.58 16.65
C LEU A 41 6.21 -2.11 17.67
N THR A 42 7.03 -1.13 17.30
CA THR A 42 8.04 -0.54 18.20
C THR A 42 7.61 0.79 18.84
N THR A 43 6.36 1.20 18.63
CA THR A 43 5.76 2.45 19.16
C THR A 43 4.64 2.13 20.16
N SER A 44 4.24 3.09 20.99
CA SER A 44 3.04 2.91 21.82
C SER A 44 1.76 3.08 20.99
N ASP A 45 0.67 2.46 21.41
CA ASP A 45 -0.64 2.50 20.72
C ASP A 45 -1.19 3.91 20.42
N ASN A 46 -0.75 4.92 21.16
CA ASN A 46 -1.19 6.31 21.05
C ASN A 46 -0.50 7.07 19.89
N PHE A 47 0.52 6.47 19.26
CA PHE A 47 1.25 7.08 18.15
C PHE A 47 0.74 6.52 16.82
N HIS A 48 0.33 7.42 15.92
CA HIS A 48 -0.16 7.07 14.60
C HIS A 48 0.77 7.59 13.52
N PRO A 49 1.00 6.82 12.44
CA PRO A 49 1.87 7.26 11.37
C PRO A 49 1.24 8.43 10.63
N HIS A 50 2.01 9.49 10.42
CA HIS A 50 1.55 10.68 9.70
C HIS A 50 2.41 11.00 8.47
N SER A 51 3.63 10.44 8.39
CA SER A 51 4.45 10.51 7.19
C SER A 51 5.40 9.32 7.10
N LEU A 52 5.76 8.97 5.87
CA LEU A 52 6.78 7.99 5.55
C LEU A 52 7.53 8.43 4.29
N HIS A 53 8.84 8.25 4.30
CA HIS A 53 9.70 8.36 3.12
C HIS A 53 10.43 7.04 2.93
N CYS A 54 10.63 6.61 1.68
CA CYS A 54 11.29 5.34 1.42
C CYS A 54 12.06 5.33 0.10
N TYR A 55 13.05 4.44 0.03
CA TYR A 55 13.81 4.14 -1.18
C TYR A 55 13.81 2.64 -1.43
N PHE A 56 13.55 2.26 -2.69
CA PHE A 56 13.80 0.91 -3.19
C PHE A 56 15.21 0.85 -3.75
N LEU A 57 16.10 0.11 -3.07
CA LEU A 57 17.52 0.03 -3.44
C LEU A 57 17.76 -1.06 -4.47
N SER A 58 17.02 -2.16 -4.37
CA SER A 58 17.05 -3.27 -5.33
C SER A 58 15.74 -4.07 -5.26
N GLY A 59 15.48 -4.89 -6.29
CA GLY A 59 14.29 -5.72 -6.32
C GLY A 59 14.38 -6.91 -5.37
N ALA A 60 13.52 -6.97 -4.36
CA ALA A 60 13.44 -8.11 -3.46
C ALA A 60 12.97 -9.39 -4.20
N ASP A 61 13.57 -10.54 -3.91
CA ASP A 61 13.17 -11.86 -4.43
C ASP A 61 11.99 -12.41 -3.62
N LYS A 62 10.89 -12.75 -4.30
CA LYS A 62 9.68 -13.29 -3.65
C LYS A 62 9.87 -14.68 -3.02
N ASN A 63 10.89 -15.42 -3.45
CA ASN A 63 11.16 -16.78 -2.97
C ASN A 63 12.05 -16.79 -1.72
N LEU A 64 12.60 -15.65 -1.34
CA LEU A 64 13.48 -15.51 -0.17
C LEU A 64 12.77 -14.72 0.94
N PRO A 65 12.96 -15.07 2.22
CA PRO A 65 12.43 -14.27 3.32
C PRO A 65 12.93 -12.83 3.26
N LEU A 66 12.09 -11.88 3.65
CA LEU A 66 12.43 -10.46 3.74
C LEU A 66 12.43 -10.04 5.21
N VAL A 67 13.59 -9.58 5.69
CA VAL A 67 13.82 -9.25 7.11
C VAL A 67 13.81 -7.75 7.31
N TYR A 68 12.97 -7.24 8.21
CA TYR A 68 12.85 -5.83 8.53
C TYR A 68 13.54 -5.52 9.86
N HIS A 69 14.59 -4.71 9.80
CA HIS A 69 15.27 -4.17 10.97
C HIS A 69 14.75 -2.77 11.29
N VAL A 70 14.32 -2.55 12.52
CA VAL A 70 13.79 -1.26 12.97
C VAL A 70 14.73 -0.62 13.99
N ASP A 71 15.19 0.59 13.66
CA ASP A 71 15.97 1.45 14.53
C ASP A 71 15.07 2.56 15.13
N LYS A 72 15.07 2.66 16.46
CA LYS A 72 14.40 3.76 17.19
C LYS A 72 15.27 5.02 17.16
N ILE A 73 14.98 5.89 16.19
CA ILE A 73 15.71 7.15 15.99
C ILE A 73 15.40 8.12 17.13
N ARG A 74 14.11 8.33 17.43
CA ARG A 74 13.66 9.25 18.48
C ARG A 74 12.33 8.81 19.08
N ASP A 75 12.22 8.92 20.39
CA ASP A 75 10.95 8.85 21.14
C ASP A 75 10.77 10.18 21.89
N GLY A 76 9.96 11.07 21.31
CA GLY A 76 9.60 12.35 21.91
C GLY A 76 8.26 12.30 22.62
N ARG A 77 7.84 13.46 23.16
CA ARG A 77 6.54 13.60 23.84
C ARG A 77 5.36 13.38 22.89
N SER A 78 5.36 14.10 21.76
CA SER A 78 4.28 14.10 20.75
C SER A 78 4.67 13.42 19.45
N PHE A 79 5.96 13.27 19.15
CA PHE A 79 6.46 12.61 17.93
C PHE A 79 7.42 11.47 18.24
N CYS A 80 7.42 10.44 17.40
CA CYS A 80 8.48 9.43 17.39
C CYS A 80 8.86 9.05 15.96
N ASN A 81 10.12 8.69 15.76
CA ASN A 81 10.69 8.39 14.44
C ASN A 81 11.31 6.99 14.44
N ARG A 82 11.08 6.27 13.36
CA ARG A 82 11.64 4.92 13.11
C ARG A 82 12.35 4.91 11.78
N PHE A 83 13.51 4.29 11.75
CA PHE A 83 14.19 3.95 10.51
C PHE A 83 14.08 2.44 10.30
N VAL A 84 13.61 2.02 9.14
CA VAL A 84 13.39 0.62 8.77
C VAL A 84 14.30 0.27 7.61
N LYS A 85 14.99 -0.86 7.72
CA LYS A 85 15.77 -1.46 6.64
C LYS A 85 15.23 -2.86 6.35
N ALA A 86 14.78 -3.11 5.12
CA ALA A 86 14.44 -4.45 4.68
C ALA A 86 15.65 -5.11 3.99
N VAL A 87 15.95 -6.34 4.37
CA VAL A 87 17.19 -7.05 4.02
C VAL A 87 16.87 -8.44 3.49
N GLN A 88 17.58 -8.83 2.42
CA GLN A 88 17.64 -10.22 1.93
C GLN A 88 19.11 -10.61 1.74
N ASN A 89 19.49 -11.82 2.16
CA ASN A 89 20.87 -12.33 2.07
C ASN A 89 21.92 -11.34 2.62
N GLY A 90 21.59 -10.62 3.69
CA GLY A 90 22.47 -9.61 4.29
C GLY A 90 22.57 -8.27 3.52
N VAL A 91 21.89 -8.13 2.38
CA VAL A 91 21.88 -6.92 1.55
C VAL A 91 20.57 -6.15 1.73
N ALA A 92 20.67 -4.83 1.93
CA ALA A 92 19.50 -3.97 2.02
C ALA A 92 18.83 -3.83 0.64
N VAL A 93 17.54 -4.14 0.57
CA VAL A 93 16.73 -4.01 -0.65
C VAL A 93 15.79 -2.80 -0.59
N PHE A 94 15.48 -2.32 0.62
CA PHE A 94 14.59 -1.20 0.87
C PHE A 94 14.96 -0.48 2.17
N THR A 95 14.77 0.83 2.20
CA THR A 95 14.87 1.65 3.41
C THR A 95 13.66 2.57 3.54
N SER A 96 13.27 2.87 4.77
CA SER A 96 12.22 3.85 5.06
C SER A 96 12.45 4.57 6.37
N GLU A 97 12.14 5.86 6.40
CA GLU A 97 11.99 6.62 7.63
C GLU A 97 10.52 6.98 7.83
N ILE A 98 10.02 6.70 9.03
CA ILE A 98 8.59 6.75 9.36
C ILE A 98 8.41 7.60 10.60
N SER A 99 7.54 8.60 10.50
CA SER A 99 7.21 9.51 11.60
C SER A 99 5.81 9.23 12.11
N PHE A 100 5.69 9.17 13.43
CA PHE A 100 4.44 8.99 14.14
C PHE A 100 4.17 10.17 15.06
N HIS A 101 2.90 10.50 15.21
CA HIS A 101 2.41 11.62 16.01
C HIS A 101 1.26 11.15 16.88
N LYS A 102 1.14 11.70 18.09
CA LYS A 102 -0.03 11.47 18.94
C LYS A 102 -1.15 12.41 18.53
N GLU A 103 -2.39 11.95 18.67
CA GLU A 103 -3.54 12.81 18.46
C GLU A 103 -3.52 14.03 19.40
N GLU A 104 -3.81 15.21 18.86
CA GLU A 104 -3.84 16.49 19.58
C GLU A 104 -5.26 17.07 19.57
N ALA A 105 -5.69 17.66 20.69
CA ALA A 105 -7.07 18.10 20.88
C ALA A 105 -7.44 19.34 20.04
N GLU A 106 -6.47 20.20 19.74
CA GLU A 106 -6.69 21.46 19.01
C GLU A 106 -5.92 21.41 17.69
N SER A 107 -6.62 21.55 16.56
CA SER A 107 -5.98 21.63 15.25
C SER A 107 -6.75 22.54 14.29
N ILE A 108 -6.00 23.26 13.44
CA ILE A 108 -6.56 23.99 12.31
C ILE A 108 -6.87 22.96 11.21
N ASN A 109 -8.11 22.92 10.74
CA ASN A 109 -8.55 21.96 9.71
C ASN A 109 -8.97 22.67 8.42
N HIS A 110 -8.21 22.43 7.35
CA HIS A 110 -8.51 22.86 5.98
C HIS A 110 -7.95 21.83 4.98
N GLN A 111 -8.55 21.75 3.80
CA GLN A 111 -8.11 20.88 2.70
C GLN A 111 -8.45 21.51 1.35
N THR A 112 -7.83 21.02 0.29
CA THR A 112 -8.28 21.33 -1.08
C THR A 112 -9.63 20.67 -1.37
N GLN A 113 -10.37 21.23 -2.33
CA GLN A 113 -11.62 20.64 -2.79
C GLN A 113 -11.36 19.34 -3.56
N MET A 114 -12.21 18.34 -3.34
CA MET A 114 -12.18 17.10 -4.12
C MET A 114 -12.47 17.42 -5.61
N PRO A 115 -11.72 16.84 -6.57
CA PRO A 115 -12.00 17.02 -7.99
C PRO A 115 -13.41 16.55 -8.36
N ASP A 116 -14.05 17.25 -9.30
CA ASP A 116 -15.34 16.86 -9.87
C ASP A 116 -15.15 15.69 -10.84
N VAL A 117 -15.57 14.50 -10.43
CA VAL A 117 -15.46 13.25 -11.20
C VAL A 117 -16.75 12.42 -11.02
N PRO A 118 -17.13 11.57 -12.00
CA PRO A 118 -18.30 10.71 -11.90
C PRO A 118 -18.32 9.84 -10.63
N SER A 119 -19.53 9.57 -10.14
CA SER A 119 -19.76 8.67 -9.01
C SER A 119 -19.27 7.25 -9.34
N PRO A 120 -18.78 6.47 -8.36
CA PRO A 120 -18.40 5.08 -8.61
C PRO A 120 -19.55 4.23 -9.18
N ASP A 121 -20.81 4.56 -8.89
CA ASP A 121 -21.99 3.83 -9.39
C ASP A 121 -22.23 4.04 -10.90
N GLU A 122 -21.66 5.09 -11.48
CA GLU A 122 -21.75 5.41 -12.91
C GLU A 122 -20.62 4.77 -13.73
N LEU A 123 -19.68 4.07 -13.08
CA LEU A 123 -18.45 3.56 -13.68
C LEU A 123 -18.41 2.04 -13.66
N ASP A 124 -17.85 1.46 -14.73
CA ASP A 124 -17.55 0.03 -14.78
C ASP A 124 -16.42 -0.32 -13.81
N SER A 125 -16.55 -1.48 -13.15
CA SER A 125 -15.41 -2.08 -12.43
C SER A 125 -14.33 -2.55 -13.41
N VAL A 126 -13.10 -2.69 -12.93
CA VAL A 126 -12.00 -3.25 -13.73
C VAL A 126 -12.34 -4.66 -14.22
N GLU A 127 -13.01 -5.50 -13.43
CA GLU A 127 -13.48 -6.81 -13.90
C GLU A 127 -14.44 -6.66 -15.09
N THR A 128 -15.40 -5.75 -14.97
CA THR A 128 -16.40 -5.48 -16.02
C THR A 128 -15.74 -4.97 -17.29
N LEU A 129 -14.75 -4.06 -17.17
CA LEU A 129 -13.99 -3.55 -18.30
C LEU A 129 -13.22 -4.64 -19.03
N PHE A 130 -12.56 -5.54 -18.31
CA PHE A 130 -11.85 -6.64 -18.94
C PHE A 130 -12.79 -7.67 -19.57
N CYS A 131 -13.94 -7.97 -18.97
CA CYS A 131 -14.97 -8.81 -19.60
C CYS A 131 -15.44 -8.20 -20.93
N LYS A 132 -15.82 -6.92 -20.94
CA LYS A 132 -16.21 -6.19 -22.16
C LYS A 132 -15.11 -6.18 -23.21
N GLN A 133 -13.85 -6.04 -22.80
CA GLN A 133 -12.72 -6.10 -23.72
C GLN A 133 -12.57 -7.49 -24.33
N LEU A 134 -12.71 -8.56 -23.55
CA LEU A 134 -12.59 -9.94 -24.04
C LEU A 134 -13.71 -10.33 -25.01
N GLU A 135 -14.93 -9.86 -24.79
CA GLU A 135 -16.08 -10.10 -25.67
C GLU A 135 -15.86 -9.50 -27.07
N ASN A 136 -15.25 -8.32 -27.12
CA ASN A 136 -15.05 -7.57 -28.36
C ASN A 136 -13.65 -7.79 -29.01
N CYS A 137 -12.80 -8.63 -28.40
CA CYS A 137 -11.41 -8.80 -28.83
C CYS A 137 -11.25 -9.94 -29.84
N THR A 138 -10.92 -9.61 -31.09
CA THR A 138 -10.56 -10.55 -32.14
C THR A 138 -9.06 -10.88 -32.17
N ASP A 139 -8.22 -10.05 -31.56
CA ASP A 139 -6.77 -10.24 -31.49
C ASP A 139 -6.39 -11.23 -30.37
N GLU A 140 -5.82 -12.38 -30.71
CA GLU A 140 -5.43 -13.41 -29.74
C GLU A 140 -4.40 -12.92 -28.71
N LYS A 141 -3.48 -12.05 -29.11
CA LYS A 141 -2.41 -11.56 -28.24
C LYS A 141 -3.01 -10.66 -27.17
N ILE A 142 -3.88 -9.74 -27.56
CA ILE A 142 -4.62 -8.87 -26.62
C ILE A 142 -5.49 -9.73 -25.71
N ARG A 143 -6.20 -10.72 -26.27
CA ARG A 143 -7.03 -11.64 -25.49
C ARG A 143 -6.23 -12.38 -24.41
N LYS A 144 -5.09 -12.99 -24.77
CA LYS A 144 -4.18 -13.67 -23.82
C LYS A 144 -3.67 -12.73 -22.74
N GLN A 145 -3.28 -11.51 -23.10
CA GLN A 145 -2.82 -10.51 -22.14
C GLN A 145 -3.93 -10.08 -21.16
N THR A 146 -5.16 -9.89 -21.64
CA THR A 146 -6.29 -9.51 -20.78
C THR A 146 -6.67 -10.64 -19.82
N ILE A 147 -6.67 -11.90 -20.27
CA ILE A 147 -6.89 -13.06 -19.40
C ILE A 147 -5.83 -13.12 -18.29
N LEU A 148 -4.55 -12.96 -18.64
CA LEU A 148 -3.47 -12.94 -17.66
C LEU A 148 -3.67 -11.80 -16.63
N ARG A 149 -4.00 -10.58 -17.10
CA ARG A 149 -4.25 -9.45 -16.20
C ARG A 149 -5.46 -9.68 -15.29
N MET A 150 -6.52 -10.31 -15.77
CA MET A 150 -7.69 -10.68 -14.97
C MET A 150 -7.36 -11.68 -13.85
N GLN A 151 -6.57 -12.72 -14.16
CA GLN A 151 -6.16 -13.73 -13.17
C GLN A 151 -5.34 -13.16 -12.01
N HIS A 152 -4.69 -12.02 -12.25
CA HIS A 152 -3.86 -11.33 -11.28
C HIS A 152 -4.46 -10.01 -10.80
N LEU A 153 -5.75 -9.78 -11.04
CA LEU A 153 -6.44 -8.65 -10.45
C LEU A 153 -6.37 -8.74 -8.93
N PRO A 154 -6.13 -7.62 -8.24
CA PRO A 154 -6.12 -7.63 -6.79
C PRO A 154 -7.54 -7.92 -6.31
N VAL A 155 -7.78 -9.19 -5.97
CA VAL A 155 -9.08 -9.70 -5.50
C VAL A 155 -9.59 -8.99 -4.25
N ALA A 156 -8.68 -8.30 -3.53
CA ALA A 156 -8.99 -7.52 -2.35
C ALA A 156 -9.76 -6.22 -2.64
N PHE A 157 -9.73 -5.69 -3.87
CA PHE A 157 -10.32 -4.38 -4.20
C PHE A 157 -11.33 -4.44 -5.35
N ASP A 158 -12.39 -3.65 -5.24
CA ASP A 158 -13.20 -3.14 -6.34
C ASP A 158 -12.56 -1.83 -6.80
N MET A 159 -12.16 -1.80 -8.07
CA MET A 159 -11.52 -0.65 -8.70
C MET A 159 -12.36 -0.17 -9.86
N ARG A 160 -12.64 1.14 -9.92
CA ARG A 160 -13.44 1.75 -10.99
C ARG A 160 -12.70 2.97 -11.56
N PRO A 161 -11.97 2.82 -12.67
CA PRO A 161 -11.26 3.92 -13.29
C PRO A 161 -12.26 4.92 -13.91
N VAL A 162 -12.06 6.21 -13.67
CA VAL A 162 -12.88 7.26 -14.27
C VAL A 162 -12.72 7.31 -15.80
N ASN A 163 -11.52 6.97 -16.30
CA ASN A 163 -11.23 6.88 -17.72
C ASN A 163 -10.83 5.44 -18.10
N ALA A 164 -11.79 4.67 -18.63
CA ALA A 164 -11.56 3.29 -19.05
C ALA A 164 -10.52 3.18 -20.18
N GLN A 165 -10.53 4.08 -21.16
CA GLN A 165 -9.59 4.06 -22.29
C GLN A 165 -8.14 4.29 -21.82
N GLN A 166 -7.95 5.19 -20.86
CA GLN A 166 -6.65 5.44 -20.23
C GLN A 166 -6.21 4.24 -19.38
N PHE A 167 -7.10 3.66 -18.58
CA PHE A 167 -6.80 2.48 -17.77
C PHE A 167 -6.35 1.28 -18.64
N LEU A 168 -7.07 1.03 -19.72
CA LEU A 168 -6.76 -0.03 -20.68
C LEU A 168 -5.56 0.30 -21.59
N ARG A 169 -5.03 1.53 -21.51
CA ARG A 169 -3.91 2.03 -22.33
C ARG A 169 -4.18 1.98 -23.83
N LEU A 170 -5.44 2.23 -24.22
CA LEU A 170 -5.88 2.19 -25.62
C LEU A 170 -5.53 3.47 -26.38
N LYS A 171 -5.35 4.59 -25.68
CA LYS A 171 -4.97 5.88 -26.26
C LYS A 171 -4.05 6.63 -25.30
N ALA A 172 -3.11 7.40 -25.85
CA ALA A 172 -2.38 8.39 -25.07
C ALA A 172 -3.35 9.47 -24.55
N THR A 173 -3.23 9.81 -23.27
CA THR A 173 -4.04 10.83 -22.60
C THR A 173 -3.15 11.78 -21.82
N GLU A 174 -3.71 12.87 -21.34
CA GLU A 174 -3.09 13.68 -20.29
C GLU A 174 -2.65 12.79 -19.10
N PRO A 175 -1.56 13.12 -18.39
CA PRO A 175 -1.06 12.38 -17.23
C PRO A 175 -1.91 12.66 -15.98
N LYS A 176 -3.24 12.65 -16.11
CA LYS A 176 -4.23 12.77 -15.03
C LYS A 176 -5.03 11.49 -14.98
N TYR A 177 -5.04 10.81 -13.85
CA TYR A 177 -5.72 9.53 -13.67
C TYR A 177 -6.50 9.53 -12.36
N PHE A 178 -7.79 9.19 -12.44
CA PHE A 178 -8.68 9.04 -11.28
C PHE A 178 -9.25 7.62 -11.27
N CYS A 179 -9.32 7.04 -10.08
CA CYS A 179 -9.89 5.71 -9.88
C CYS A 179 -10.53 5.66 -8.50
N TRP A 180 -11.77 5.19 -8.45
CA TRP A 180 -12.39 4.77 -7.21
C TRP A 180 -11.83 3.41 -6.80
N ILE A 181 -11.54 3.24 -5.52
CA ILE A 181 -11.00 2.00 -4.96
C ILE A 181 -11.75 1.71 -3.67
N LYS A 182 -12.27 0.49 -3.53
CA LYS A 182 -12.97 0.02 -2.33
C LYS A 182 -12.49 -1.39 -1.99
N VAL A 183 -12.29 -1.69 -0.71
CA VAL A 183 -11.98 -3.07 -0.27
C VAL A 183 -13.24 -3.93 -0.41
N LYS A 184 -13.13 -5.12 -1.01
CA LYS A 184 -14.26 -6.05 -1.23
C LYS A 184 -14.71 -6.74 0.07
N ASP A 185 -13.77 -7.21 0.88
CA ASP A 185 -14.03 -7.89 2.15
C ASP A 185 -13.43 -7.11 3.34
N LEU A 186 -14.14 -7.09 4.47
CA LEU A 186 -13.61 -6.60 5.74
C LEU A 186 -12.48 -7.52 6.20
N LEU A 187 -11.23 -7.11 5.95
CA LEU A 187 -10.05 -7.73 6.53
C LEU A 187 -10.18 -7.63 8.06
N ALA A 188 -10.34 -8.78 8.73
CA ALA A 188 -10.57 -8.90 10.16
C ALA A 188 -9.68 -7.94 10.97
N ASN A 189 -10.27 -7.04 11.78
CA ASN A 189 -9.70 -6.15 12.83
C ASN A 189 -8.16 -6.00 12.89
N SER A 190 -7.50 -5.81 11.75
CA SER A 190 -6.06 -5.86 11.63
C SER A 190 -5.54 -4.44 11.57
N ARG A 191 -4.65 -4.11 12.52
CA ARG A 191 -4.02 -2.79 12.69
C ARG A 191 -3.04 -2.41 11.56
N ALA A 192 -3.00 -3.17 10.47
CA ALA A 192 -1.97 -3.07 9.42
C ALA A 192 -2.56 -2.95 8.00
N LEU A 193 -3.73 -2.33 7.86
CA LEU A 193 -3.97 -1.49 6.69
C LEU A 193 -3.19 -0.20 6.93
N VAL A 194 -2.29 0.21 6.02
CA VAL A 194 -2.07 1.66 5.86
C VAL A 194 -3.34 2.17 5.21
N HIS A 195 -4.35 2.41 6.03
CA HIS A 195 -5.51 3.14 5.58
C HIS A 195 -5.07 4.60 5.56
N GLY A 196 -4.61 5.07 4.39
CA GLY A 196 -4.56 6.50 4.12
C GLY A 196 -5.99 6.97 3.99
N ARG A 197 -6.61 7.33 5.12
CA ARG A 197 -8.00 7.75 5.20
C ARG A 197 -8.00 9.27 5.27
N LEU A 198 -8.15 9.93 4.13
CA LEU A 198 -8.43 11.36 4.09
C LEU A 198 -9.92 11.52 4.35
N TRP A 199 -10.27 12.12 5.48
CA TRP A 199 -11.65 12.40 5.86
C TRP A 199 -11.93 13.89 5.72
N SER A 200 -13.13 14.23 5.27
CA SER A 200 -13.62 15.60 5.34
C SER A 200 -14.02 15.94 6.77
N ARG A 201 -14.10 17.25 7.02
CA ARG A 201 -14.46 17.84 8.31
C ARG A 201 -15.85 17.44 8.82
N ASP A 202 -16.75 16.94 7.96
CA ASP A 202 -18.10 16.44 8.31
C ASP A 202 -18.17 14.91 8.44
N LYS A 203 -17.02 14.25 8.62
CA LYS A 203 -16.90 12.78 8.77
C LYS A 203 -17.27 11.99 7.51
N LYS A 204 -17.20 12.60 6.31
CA LYS A 204 -17.32 11.86 5.04
C LYS A 204 -15.94 11.43 4.53
N LEU A 205 -15.89 10.27 3.91
CA LEU A 205 -14.65 9.73 3.37
C LEU A 205 -14.30 10.45 2.05
N VAL A 206 -13.16 11.15 2.00
CA VAL A 206 -12.73 11.97 0.85
C VAL A 206 -11.76 11.23 -0.06
N LEU A 207 -10.85 10.46 0.53
CA LEU A 207 -9.92 9.61 -0.20
C LEU A 207 -9.58 8.43 0.70
N SER A 208 -9.73 7.21 0.20
CA SER A 208 -9.06 6.06 0.77
C SER A 208 -7.95 5.63 -0.18
N THR A 209 -6.71 5.92 0.17
CA THR A 209 -5.58 5.21 -0.42
C THR A 209 -5.34 3.96 0.41
N ALA A 210 -5.66 2.81 -0.17
CA ALA A 210 -5.05 1.57 0.26
C ALA A 210 -3.68 1.50 -0.43
N GLN A 211 -2.62 1.94 0.26
CA GLN A 211 -1.32 1.43 -0.12
C GLN A 211 -1.20 0.07 0.55
N GLU A 212 -1.21 -0.96 -0.29
CA GLU A 212 -1.35 -2.35 0.08
C GLU A 212 -0.33 -2.77 1.13
N VAL A 213 -0.82 -3.35 2.22
CA VAL A 213 -0.02 -4.11 3.18
C VAL A 213 -0.85 -5.28 3.60
N LEU A 214 -0.56 -6.43 3.03
CA LEU A 214 -1.09 -7.67 3.53
C LEU A 214 -0.09 -8.21 4.57
N ILE A 215 -0.47 -8.15 5.85
CA ILE A 215 0.25 -8.85 6.93
C ILE A 215 -0.70 -9.86 7.54
N ARG A 216 -0.31 -11.13 7.40
CA ARG A 216 -0.85 -12.23 8.20
C ARG A 216 0.01 -12.33 9.45
N ALA A 217 -0.52 -11.92 10.60
CA ALA A 217 0.01 -12.35 11.88
C ALA A 217 -0.83 -13.54 12.33
N ALA A 218 -0.22 -14.72 12.42
CA ALA A 218 -0.82 -15.83 13.15
C ALA A 218 -0.70 -15.50 14.65
N ILE A 219 -1.83 -15.47 15.36
CA ILE A 219 -1.85 -15.43 16.81
C ILE A 219 -2.01 -16.88 17.26
N SER A 220 -0.98 -17.42 17.91
CA SER A 220 -1.09 -18.55 18.83
C SER A 220 -1.15 -18.02 20.25
#